data_AF-A0A2V6CCM0-F1
#
_entry.id   AF-A0A2V6CCM0-F1
#
_cell.length_a   1.000
_cell.length_b   1.000
_cell.length_c   1.000
_cell.angle_alpha   90.00
_cell.angle_beta   90.00
_cell.angle_gamma   90.00
#
_symmetry.space_group_name_H-M   'P 1'
#
loop_
_entity.id
_entity.type
_entity.pdbx_description
1 polymer ?
#
loop_
_entity_poly.entity_id
_entity_poly.type
_entity_poly.pdbx_seq_one_letter_code
_entity_poly.pdbx_strand_id
1 'polypeptide(L)' 'PETSIEDCCRLLEKNQIRRVPVIDQTGRCCGMVSQADIAKAAPTEQTAEVLKQVSEPSEHASRVAA' A
#
# COMPACT_ATOMS: atom_id res chain seq x y z
N PRO A 1 -0.89 -3.38 15.67
CA PRO A 1 -0.38 -3.40 14.28
C PRO A 1 1.00 -4.06 14.23
N GLU A 2 1.06 -5.27 13.65
CA GLU A 2 2.25 -6.12 13.60
C GLU A 2 2.73 -6.40 12.17
N THR A 3 1.95 -5.98 11.16
CA THR A 3 2.27 -6.13 9.74
C THR A 3 3.54 -5.35 9.38
N SER A 4 4.47 -6.02 8.70
CA SER A 4 5.71 -5.40 8.27
C SER A 4 5.48 -4.38 7.15
N ILE A 5 6.43 -3.46 6.95
CA ILE A 5 6.43 -2.54 5.79
C ILE A 5 6.44 -3.35 4.49
N GLU A 6 7.15 -4.46 4.46
CA GLU A 6 7.29 -5.33 3.30
C GLU A 6 5.97 -5.97 2.89
N ASP A 7 5.18 -6.44 3.86
CA ASP A 7 3.83 -6.96 3.60
C ASP A 7 2.88 -5.84 3.15
N CYS A 8 3.06 -4.63 3.69
CA CYS A 8 2.31 -3.45 3.26
C CYS A 8 2.61 -3.10 1.79
N CYS A 9 3.89 -3.08 1.40
CA CYS A 9 4.32 -2.90 0.01
C CYS A 9 3.68 -3.93 -0.93
N ARG A 10 3.75 -5.22 -0.58
CA ARG A 10 3.11 -6.30 -1.37
C ARG A 10 1.60 -6.11 -1.51
N LEU A 11 0.92 -5.60 -0.48
CA LEU A 11 -0.51 -5.27 -0.55
C LEU A 11 -0.79 -4.11 -1.50
N LEU A 12 0.02 -3.06 -1.48
CA LEU A 12 -0.12 -1.92 -2.40
C LEU A 12 0.08 -2.38 -3.85
N GLU A 13 1.16 -3.11 -4.12
CA GLU A 13 1.51 -3.64 -5.44
C GLU A 13 0.41 -4.55 -5.99
N LYS A 14 0.04 -5.60 -5.23
CA LYS A 14 -0.92 -6.61 -5.66
C LYS A 14 -2.29 -6.03 -6.01
N ASN A 15 -2.73 -5.02 -5.27
CA ASN A 15 -4.04 -4.41 -5.48
C ASN A 15 -3.96 -3.13 -6.33
N GLN A 16 -2.76 -2.73 -6.74
CA GLN A 16 -2.47 -1.47 -7.45
C GLN A 16 -3.12 -0.26 -6.77
N ILE A 17 -3.01 -0.19 -5.44
CA ILE A 17 -3.50 0.91 -4.62
C ILE A 17 -2.34 1.66 -3.99
N ARG A 18 -2.54 2.95 -3.72
CA ARG A 18 -1.48 3.85 -3.23
C ARG A 18 -1.51 4.04 -1.71
N ARG A 19 -2.50 3.45 -1.02
CA ARG A 19 -2.73 3.60 0.41
C ARG A 19 -3.58 2.47 0.96
N VAL A 20 -3.33 2.11 2.21
CA VAL A 20 -4.10 1.11 2.98
C VAL A 20 -4.43 1.62 4.38
N PRO A 21 -5.61 1.28 4.92
CA PRO A 21 -5.94 1.54 6.32
C PRO A 21 -5.13 0.63 7.24
N VAL A 22 -4.74 1.17 8.40
CA VAL A 22 -4.19 0.40 9.51
C VAL A 22 -5.33 0.14 10.48
N ILE A 23 -5.54 -1.12 10.82
CA ILE A 23 -6.55 -1.54 11.80
C ILE A 23 -5.89 -2.03 13.08
N ASP A 24 -6.52 -1.75 14.22
CA ASP A 24 -6.15 -2.34 15.50
C ASP A 24 -6.66 -3.79 15.64
N GLN A 25 -6.31 -4.46 16.74
CA GLN A 25 -6.72 -5.85 16.99
C GLN A 25 -8.24 -6.02 17.18
N THR A 26 -8.97 -4.92 17.41
CA THR A 26 -10.44 -4.91 17.52
C THR A 26 -11.12 -4.64 16.18
N GLY A 27 -10.34 -4.51 15.10
CA GLY A 27 -10.83 -4.23 13.75
C GLY A 27 -11.15 -2.76 13.47
N ARG A 28 -10.77 -1.84 14.38
CA ARG A 28 -11.02 -0.40 14.18
C ARG A 28 -9.89 0.22 13.37
N CYS A 29 -10.25 1.05 12.39
CA CYS A 29 -9.28 1.86 11.65
C CYS A 29 -8.63 2.88 12.60
N CYS A 30 -7.31 2.78 12.75
CA CYS A 30 -6.51 3.64 13.63
C CYS A 30 -5.50 4.51 12.86
N GLY A 31 -5.44 4.39 11.52
CA GLY A 31 -4.57 5.20 10.69
C GLY A 31 -4.56 4.76 9.23
N MET A 32 -3.64 5.35 8.47
CA MET A 32 -3.41 5.05 7.06
C MET A 32 -1.90 4.98 6.80
N VAL A 33 -1.48 4.10 5.90
CA VAL A 33 -0.13 4.10 5.33
C VAL A 33 -0.27 4.31 3.82
N SER A 34 0.51 5.25 3.29
CA SER A 34 0.59 5.53 1.86
C SER A 34 1.93 5.12 1.28
N GLN A 35 1.97 5.01 -0.05
CA GLN A 35 3.20 4.86 -0.79
C GLN A 35 4.20 6.00 -0.53
N ALA A 36 3.71 7.22 -0.26
CA ALA A 36 4.56 8.35 0.09
C ALA A 36 5.18 8.21 1.49
N ASP A 37 4.51 7.50 2.41
CA ASP A 37 5.06 7.19 3.73
C ASP A 37 6.16 6.12 3.61
N ILE A 38 5.94 5.11 2.75
CA ILE A 38 6.96 4.12 2.39
C ILE A 38 8.19 4.81 1.79
N ALA A 39 7.99 5.75 0.86
CA ALA A 39 9.08 6.52 0.26
C ALA A 39 9.94 7.31 1.27
N LYS A 40 9.39 7.65 2.43
CA LYS A 40 10.10 8.35 3.50
C LYS A 40 10.81 7.41 4.49
N ALA A 41 10.38 6.15 4.55
CA ALA A 41 10.79 5.21 5.60
C ALA A 41 11.55 3.97 5.08
N ALA A 42 11.48 3.68 3.79
CA ALA A 42 12.09 2.52 3.15
C ALA A 42 13.21 2.92 2.18
N PRO A 43 14.13 1.98 1.83
CA PRO A 43 15.12 2.20 0.78
C PRO A 43 14.50 2.60 -0.56
N THR A 44 15.26 3.35 -1.35
CA THR A 44 14.83 3.84 -2.67
C THR A 44 14.44 2.68 -3.59
N GLU A 45 15.17 1.57 -3.54
CA GLU A 45 14.93 0.39 -4.38
C GLU A 45 13.54 -0.21 -4.11
N GLN A 46 13.18 -0.35 -2.84
CA GLN A 46 11.87 -0.87 -2.45
C GLN A 46 10.75 0.10 -2.85
N THR A 47 10.97 1.40 -2.68
CA THR A 47 10.00 2.43 -3.08
C THR A 47 9.79 2.45 -4.60
N ALA A 48 10.88 2.29 -5.37
CA ALA A 48 10.83 2.27 -6.83
C ALA A 48 10.04 1.06 -7.35
N GLU A 49 10.18 -0.11 -6.73
CA GLU A 49 9.41 -1.30 -7.10
C GLU A 49 7.91 -1.09 -6.85
N VAL A 50 7.53 -0.61 -5.67
CA VAL A 50 6.11 -0.30 -5.36
C VAL A 50 5.55 0.71 -6.37
N LEU A 51 6.28 1.79 -6.64
CA LEU A 51 5.89 2.82 -7.61
C LEU A 51 5.60 2.23 -8.98
N LYS A 52 6.52 1.39 -9.47
CA LYS A 52 6.41 0.74 -10.77
C LYS A 52 5.15 -0.11 -10.83
N GLN A 53 5.00 -1.09 -9.95
CA GLN A 53 3.89 -2.05 -9.98
C GLN A 53 2.53 -1.37 -9.81
N VAL A 54 2.43 -0.38 -8.91
CA VAL A 54 1.18 0.38 -8.69
C VAL A 54 0.83 1.28 -9.88
N SER A 55 1.81 1.64 -10.72
CA SER A 55 1.60 2.47 -11.91
C SER A 55 1.36 1.69 -13.20
N GLU A 56 1.59 0.38 -13.21
CA GLU A 56 1.34 -0.46 -14.37
C GLU A 56 -0.14 -0.38 -14.79
N PRO A 57 -0.44 -0.28 -16.10
CA PRO A 57 -1.82 -0.29 -16.58
C PRO A 57 -2.58 -1.52 -16.08
N SER A 58 -3.74 -1.31 -15.47
CA SER A 58 -4.61 -2.39 -14.99
C SER A 58 -5.76 -2.60 -15.97
N GLU A 59 -6.06 -3.88 -16.30
CA GLU A 59 -7.20 -4.26 -17.15
C GLU A 59 -8.55 -3.78 -16.57
N HIS A 60 -8.61 -3.61 -15.26
CA HIS A 60 -9.80 -3.13 -14.55
C HIS A 60 -9.44 -1.87 -13.78
N ALA A 61 -10.15 -0.76 -14.05
CA ALA A 61 -10.13 0.38 -13.16
C ALA A 61 -10.51 -0.09 -11.74
N SER A 62 -9.83 0.45 -10.72
CA SER A 62 -10.09 0.11 -9.32
C SER A 62 -11.60 0.22 -9.06
N ARG A 63 -12.27 -0.93 -8.84
CA ARG A 63 -13.70 -0.98 -8.54
C ARG A 63 -13.90 -0.51 -7.11
N VAL A 64 -13.83 0.80 -6.91
CA VAL A 64 -14.28 1.40 -5.66
C VAL A 64 -15.80 1.33 -5.68
N ALA A 65 -16.36 0.32 -5.02
CA ALA A 65 -17.79 0.29 -4.73
C ALA A 65 -18.11 1.50 -3.86
N ALA A 66 -18.92 2.42 -4.40
CA ALA A 66 -19.51 3.52 -3.66
C ALA A 66 -20.69 3.02 -2.83
#